data_AF-A0A2E8MH06-F1
#
_entry.id   AF-A0A2E8MH06-F1
#
_cell.length_a   1.000
_cell.length_b   1.000
_cell.length_c   1.000
_cell.angle_alpha   90.00
_cell.angle_beta   90.00
_cell.angle_gamma   90.00
#
_symmetry.space_group_name_H-M   'P 1'
#
loop_
_entity.id
_entity.type
_entity.pdbx_description
1 polymer ?
#
loop_
_entity_poly.entity_id
_entity_poly.type
_entity_poly.pdbx_seq_one_letter_code
_entity_poly.pdbx_strand_id
1 'polypeptide(L)'
;MHQDIVPDSMDLQHGRGAIWCLNCHSAEKRDKLIDHFGNEISFNQPQILCGKCHGQVYRDWREGIHGKRIGMWETGAKKRWWTCTECHNPHDVQQGTRNSGFAQLRPEAAPAVPKGMKNMDHEKHVEHGDPAWWRDVLKALFGGDEHGTAGH
;
A
#
# COMPACT_ATOMS: atom_id res chain seq x y z
N MET A 1 -24.83 -7.48 -16.38
CA MET A 1 -23.46 -7.56 -15.83
C MET A 1 -22.60 -8.24 -16.89
N HIS A 2 -21.38 -7.74 -17.16
CA HIS A 2 -20.54 -8.22 -18.27
C HIS A 2 -19.78 -9.50 -17.89
N GLN A 3 -20.51 -10.56 -17.53
CA GLN A 3 -19.94 -11.87 -17.15
C GLN A 3 -19.26 -12.57 -18.34
N ASP A 4 -19.55 -12.14 -19.56
CA ASP A 4 -18.91 -12.54 -20.80
C ASP A 4 -17.45 -12.07 -20.91
N ILE A 5 -17.09 -10.98 -20.22
CA ILE A 5 -15.75 -10.40 -20.23
C ILE A 5 -15.03 -10.62 -18.88
N VAL A 6 -15.76 -10.45 -17.78
CA VAL A 6 -15.24 -10.61 -16.41
C VAL A 6 -16.18 -11.57 -15.66
N PRO A 7 -15.89 -12.89 -15.71
CA PRO A 7 -16.80 -13.92 -15.22
C PRO A 7 -17.20 -13.77 -13.75
N ASP A 8 -16.31 -13.23 -12.93
CA ASP A 8 -16.46 -12.98 -11.50
C ASP A 8 -16.91 -11.55 -11.17
N SER A 9 -17.38 -10.78 -12.16
CA SER A 9 -17.78 -9.36 -11.99
C SER A 9 -18.84 -9.11 -10.91
N MET A 10 -19.57 -10.15 -10.49
CA MET A 10 -20.60 -10.07 -9.45
C MET A 10 -20.06 -10.31 -8.05
N ASP A 11 -18.86 -10.87 -7.93
CA ASP A 11 -18.22 -11.24 -6.67
C ASP A 11 -17.09 -10.27 -6.29
N LEU A 12 -16.81 -9.26 -7.14
CA LEU A 12 -15.78 -8.26 -6.91
C LEU A 12 -16.08 -7.38 -5.70
N GLN A 13 -15.05 -7.09 -4.91
CA GLN A 13 -15.14 -6.33 -3.67
C GLN A 13 -14.79 -4.85 -3.88
N HIS A 14 -15.45 -4.16 -4.82
CA HIS A 14 -15.18 -2.77 -5.16
C HIS A 14 -16.09 -1.72 -4.46
N GLY A 15 -16.07 -1.63 -3.13
CA GLY A 15 -16.73 -0.52 -2.40
C GLY A 15 -18.22 -0.69 -2.12
N ARG A 16 -18.67 -1.89 -1.73
CA ARG A 16 -20.02 -2.16 -1.19
C ARG A 16 -21.17 -1.75 -2.12
N GLY A 17 -20.96 -1.86 -3.43
CA GLY A 17 -21.92 -1.42 -4.45
C GLY A 17 -22.04 0.11 -4.62
N ALA A 18 -21.27 0.91 -3.87
CA ALA A 18 -21.25 2.37 -4.02
C ALA A 18 -20.33 2.84 -5.15
N ILE A 19 -19.41 1.98 -5.60
CA ILE A 19 -18.55 2.23 -6.76
C ILE A 19 -19.00 1.25 -7.84
N TRP A 20 -19.19 1.73 -9.07
CA TRP A 20 -19.51 0.96 -10.26
C TRP A 20 -18.28 0.85 -11.17
N CYS A 21 -18.27 -0.12 -12.08
CA CYS A 21 -17.14 -0.35 -13.01
C CYS A 21 -16.72 0.93 -13.74
N LEU A 22 -17.71 1.75 -14.12
CA LEU A 22 -17.52 2.99 -14.88
C LEU A 22 -17.06 4.18 -14.03
N ASN A 23 -16.93 4.04 -12.70
CA ASN A 23 -16.25 5.06 -11.90
C ASN A 23 -14.74 5.07 -12.14
N CYS A 24 -14.22 3.93 -12.62
CA CYS A 24 -12.81 3.67 -12.87
C CYS A 24 -12.52 3.50 -14.37
N HIS A 25 -13.35 2.73 -15.08
CA HIS A 25 -13.17 2.44 -16.51
C HIS A 25 -13.96 3.41 -17.40
N SER A 26 -13.43 3.71 -18.57
CA SER A 26 -14.18 4.44 -19.60
C SER A 26 -15.33 3.59 -20.13
N ALA A 27 -16.50 4.22 -20.31
CA ALA A 27 -17.68 3.58 -20.88
C ALA A 27 -17.52 3.26 -22.37
N GLU A 28 -16.74 4.08 -23.08
CA GLU A 28 -16.48 3.95 -24.52
C GLU A 28 -15.29 3.02 -24.78
N LYS A 29 -14.20 3.19 -24.03
CA LYS A 29 -12.96 2.44 -24.19
C LYS A 29 -12.60 1.70 -22.90
N ARG A 30 -13.11 0.47 -22.74
CA ARG A 30 -12.99 -0.31 -21.49
C ARG A 30 -11.54 -0.64 -21.08
N ASP A 31 -10.58 -0.53 -22.01
CA ASP A 31 -9.13 -0.63 -21.80
C ASP A 31 -8.48 0.69 -21.31
N LYS A 32 -9.29 1.72 -21.06
CA LYS A 32 -8.88 2.99 -20.46
C LYS A 32 -9.57 3.21 -19.13
N LEU A 33 -8.87 3.89 -18.26
CA LEU A 33 -9.41 4.41 -17.01
C LEU A 33 -9.89 5.85 -17.24
N ILE A 34 -10.62 6.43 -16.27
CA ILE A 34 -11.08 7.82 -16.35
C ILE A 34 -10.74 8.61 -15.08
N ASP A 35 -10.44 9.89 -15.23
CA ASP A 35 -10.23 10.78 -14.09
C ASP A 35 -11.56 11.32 -13.50
N HIS A 36 -11.50 12.41 -12.72
CA HIS A 36 -12.70 13.06 -12.18
C HIS A 36 -13.45 13.90 -13.23
N PHE A 37 -12.77 14.34 -14.28
CA PHE A 37 -13.30 15.21 -15.34
C PHE A 37 -13.72 14.41 -16.59
N GLY A 38 -13.50 13.10 -16.61
CA GLY A 38 -13.81 12.21 -17.73
C GLY A 38 -12.66 12.04 -18.73
N ASN A 39 -11.47 12.55 -18.43
CA ASN A 39 -10.31 12.34 -19.30
C ASN A 39 -9.81 10.90 -19.19
N GLU A 40 -9.36 10.34 -20.31
CA GLU A 40 -8.81 8.98 -20.36
C GLU A 40 -7.44 8.91 -19.67
N ILE A 41 -7.29 7.89 -18.83
CA ILE A 41 -6.05 7.51 -18.17
C ILE A 41 -5.60 6.15 -18.74
N SER A 42 -4.32 6.03 -19.06
CA SER A 42 -3.71 4.76 -19.47
C SER A 42 -3.61 3.78 -18.30
N PHE A 43 -3.79 2.48 -18.54
CA PHE A 43 -3.57 1.42 -17.55
C PHE A 43 -2.13 1.37 -17.01
N ASN A 44 -1.18 2.03 -17.67
CA ASN A 44 0.20 2.19 -17.17
C ASN A 44 0.33 3.28 -16.10
N GLN A 45 -0.71 4.06 -15.85
CA GLN A 45 -0.73 5.13 -14.86
C GLN A 45 -1.94 5.09 -13.93
N PRO A 46 -2.27 3.92 -13.34
CA PRO A 46 -3.47 3.74 -12.53
C PRO A 46 -3.45 4.61 -11.26
N GLN A 47 -2.26 5.03 -10.79
CA GLN A 47 -2.12 5.94 -9.65
C GLN A 47 -2.90 7.25 -9.81
N ILE A 48 -3.08 7.75 -11.05
CA ILE A 48 -3.84 8.97 -11.33
C ILE A 48 -5.32 8.74 -10.99
N LEU A 49 -5.86 7.57 -11.37
CA LEU A 49 -7.22 7.17 -11.02
C LEU A 49 -7.36 7.03 -9.50
N CYS A 50 -6.44 6.33 -8.84
CA CYS A 50 -6.50 6.09 -7.40
C CYS A 50 -6.52 7.41 -6.61
N GLY A 51 -5.79 8.42 -7.09
CA GLY A 51 -5.73 9.76 -6.50
C GLY A 51 -7.06 10.52 -6.50
N LYS A 52 -8.05 10.11 -7.31
CA LYS A 52 -9.41 10.69 -7.33
C LYS A 52 -10.10 10.61 -5.97
N CYS A 53 -9.87 9.51 -5.24
CA CYS A 53 -10.46 9.27 -3.92
C CYS A 53 -9.39 9.19 -2.82
N HIS A 54 -8.19 8.66 -3.12
CA HIS A 54 -7.12 8.46 -2.14
C HIS A 54 -6.02 9.52 -2.29
N GLY A 55 -6.40 10.79 -2.26
CA GLY A 55 -5.50 11.92 -2.52
C GLY A 55 -4.27 11.97 -1.61
N GLN A 56 -4.43 11.68 -0.31
CA GLN A 56 -3.32 11.60 0.65
C GLN A 56 -2.32 10.51 0.26
N VAL A 57 -2.79 9.28 0.02
CA VAL A 57 -1.94 8.15 -0.36
C VAL A 57 -1.24 8.42 -1.70
N TYR A 58 -1.94 9.03 -2.65
CA TYR A 58 -1.37 9.42 -3.94
C TYR A 58 -0.27 10.48 -3.82
N ARG A 59 -0.44 11.47 -2.93
CA ARG A 59 0.62 12.45 -2.62
C ARG A 59 1.83 11.75 -2.02
N ASP A 60 1.62 10.92 -1.01
CA ASP A 60 2.71 10.22 -0.32
C ASP A 60 3.45 9.26 -1.28
N TRP A 61 2.73 8.64 -2.23
CA TRP A 61 3.31 7.85 -3.31
C TRP A 61 4.18 8.69 -4.26
N ARG A 62 3.69 9.86 -4.68
CA ARG A 62 4.42 10.78 -5.56
C ARG A 62 5.71 11.29 -4.90
N GLU A 63 5.67 11.49 -3.60
CA GLU A 63 6.82 11.91 -2.77
C GLU A 63 7.76 10.73 -2.42
N GLY A 64 7.37 9.50 -2.72
CA GLY A 64 8.16 8.30 -2.47
C GLY A 64 8.10 7.80 -1.02
N ILE A 65 7.16 8.31 -0.22
CA ILE A 65 6.88 7.86 1.14
C ILE A 65 6.08 6.54 1.10
N HIS A 66 5.19 6.39 0.12
CA HIS A 66 4.37 5.19 -0.07
C HIS A 66 4.71 4.46 -1.37
N GLY A 67 4.71 3.12 -1.33
CA GLY A 67 5.06 2.27 -2.47
C GLY A 67 6.56 1.92 -2.51
N LYS A 68 7.00 1.37 -3.65
CA LYS A 68 8.38 0.89 -3.84
C LYS A 68 9.04 1.56 -5.03
N ARG A 69 10.23 2.11 -4.80
CA ARG A 69 11.11 2.66 -5.85
C ARG A 69 12.28 1.72 -6.06
N ILE A 70 12.51 1.36 -7.32
CA ILE A 70 13.62 0.51 -7.74
C ILE A 70 14.47 1.20 -8.80
N GLY A 71 15.69 0.73 -8.98
CA GLY A 71 16.66 1.28 -9.93
C GLY A 71 17.91 1.80 -9.25
N MET A 72 18.75 2.51 -10.02
CA MET A 72 20.04 3.01 -9.54
C MET A 72 19.92 4.43 -9.00
N TRP A 73 20.70 4.77 -7.99
CA TRP A 73 20.69 6.10 -7.37
C TRP A 73 21.37 7.18 -8.23
N GLU A 74 22.31 6.77 -9.08
CA GLU A 74 23.09 7.61 -9.98
C GLU A 74 22.22 8.57 -10.81
N THR A 75 22.73 9.79 -10.99
CA THR A 75 22.08 10.83 -11.80
C THR A 75 21.96 10.36 -13.24
N GLY A 76 20.76 10.44 -13.81
CA GLY A 76 20.48 9.98 -15.19
C GLY A 76 20.24 8.47 -15.34
N ALA A 77 20.43 7.68 -14.28
CA ALA A 77 20.14 6.25 -14.34
C ALA A 77 18.63 5.95 -14.30
N LYS A 78 18.24 4.79 -14.82
CA LYS A 78 16.84 4.36 -14.86
C LYS A 78 16.32 4.12 -13.44
N LYS A 79 15.19 4.77 -13.13
CA LYS A 79 14.42 4.60 -11.89
C LYS A 79 12.98 4.23 -12.28
N ARG A 80 12.37 3.33 -11.52
CA ARG A 80 10.98 2.91 -11.69
C ARG A 80 10.26 2.94 -10.35
N TRP A 81 9.02 3.39 -10.38
CA TRP A 81 8.12 3.35 -9.24
C TRP A 81 7.08 2.29 -9.52
N TRP A 82 6.82 1.47 -8.51
CA TRP A 82 5.70 0.56 -8.55
C TRP A 82 4.40 1.37 -8.44
N THR A 83 3.45 1.07 -9.31
CA THR A 83 2.10 1.63 -9.33
C THR A 83 1.21 0.94 -8.29
N CYS A 84 0.07 1.55 -7.99
CA CYS A 84 -0.86 1.04 -6.97
C CYS A 84 -1.28 -0.42 -7.24
N THR A 85 -1.52 -0.76 -8.51
CA THR A 85 -2.02 -2.07 -8.92
C THR A 85 -0.96 -3.16 -8.98
N GLU A 86 0.32 -2.81 -8.88
CA GLU A 86 1.40 -3.80 -8.77
C GLU A 86 1.50 -4.38 -7.35
N CYS A 87 0.96 -3.66 -6.37
CA CYS A 87 0.95 -4.04 -4.96
C CYS A 87 -0.46 -4.43 -4.48
N HIS A 88 -1.50 -3.78 -4.99
CA HIS A 88 -2.88 -3.93 -4.51
C HIS A 88 -3.82 -4.39 -5.62
N ASN A 89 -4.78 -5.25 -5.27
CA ASN A 89 -5.83 -5.64 -6.19
C ASN A 89 -6.90 -4.51 -6.26
N PRO A 90 -7.09 -3.84 -7.41
CA PRO A 90 -8.02 -2.72 -7.54
C PRO A 90 -9.49 -3.13 -7.36
N HIS A 91 -9.82 -4.41 -7.50
CA HIS A 91 -11.17 -4.94 -7.29
C HIS A 91 -11.36 -5.55 -5.89
N ASP A 92 -10.42 -5.30 -4.98
CA ASP A 92 -10.47 -5.78 -3.60
C ASP A 92 -10.08 -4.66 -2.62
N VAL A 93 -11.05 -3.78 -2.36
CA VAL A 93 -10.91 -2.58 -1.51
C VAL A 93 -11.80 -2.64 -0.25
N GLN A 94 -12.21 -3.84 0.14
CA GLN A 94 -13.06 -4.08 1.30
C GLN A 94 -12.40 -5.07 2.25
N GLN A 95 -11.20 -4.75 2.71
CA GLN A 95 -10.40 -5.64 3.56
C GLN A 95 -10.48 -5.27 5.05
N GLY A 96 -10.17 -6.25 5.90
CA GLY A 96 -10.08 -6.10 7.35
C GLY A 96 -11.43 -5.95 8.09
N THR A 97 -11.37 -5.72 9.40
CA THR A 97 -12.57 -5.65 10.27
C THR A 97 -13.49 -4.47 9.96
N ARG A 98 -12.95 -3.41 9.37
CA ARG A 98 -13.71 -2.24 8.92
C ARG A 98 -14.34 -2.42 7.53
N ASN A 99 -14.04 -3.54 6.85
CA ASN A 99 -14.48 -3.84 5.49
C ASN A 99 -14.18 -2.68 4.53
N SER A 100 -12.96 -2.12 4.64
CA SER A 100 -12.58 -0.89 3.96
C SER A 100 -11.07 -0.84 3.71
N GLY A 101 -10.70 -0.52 2.47
CA GLY A 101 -9.31 -0.38 2.04
C GLY A 101 -8.73 -1.67 1.47
N PHE A 102 -7.50 -1.58 0.98
CA PHE A 102 -6.78 -2.72 0.41
C PHE A 102 -6.24 -3.64 1.50
N ALA A 103 -5.96 -4.89 1.11
CA ALA A 103 -5.22 -5.82 1.95
C ALA A 103 -3.86 -5.20 2.31
N GLN A 104 -3.53 -5.21 3.61
CA GLN A 104 -2.22 -4.77 4.06
C GLN A 104 -1.16 -5.76 3.57
N LEU A 105 -0.15 -5.23 2.88
CA LEU A 105 1.00 -6.02 2.51
C LEU A 105 1.88 -6.23 3.73
N ARG A 106 2.39 -7.45 3.86
CA ARG A 106 3.41 -7.74 4.87
C ARG A 106 4.68 -6.96 4.50
N PRO A 107 5.29 -6.21 5.44
CA PRO A 107 6.54 -5.51 5.16
C PRO A 107 7.61 -6.49 4.66
N GLU A 108 8.46 -6.02 3.75
CA GLU A 108 9.65 -6.77 3.34
C GLU A 108 10.55 -7.00 4.56
N ALA A 109 11.26 -8.13 4.56
CA ALA A 109 12.23 -8.40 5.60
C ALA A 109 13.28 -7.28 5.65
N ALA A 110 13.79 -7.01 6.86
CA ALA A 110 14.86 -6.05 7.02
C ALA A 110 16.07 -6.42 6.13
N PRO A 111 16.82 -5.43 5.63
CA PRO A 111 18.03 -5.70 4.87
C PRO A 111 19.01 -6.61 5.61
N ALA A 112 19.78 -7.40 4.86
CA ALA A 112 20.83 -8.22 5.45
C ALA A 112 21.88 -7.34 6.15
N VAL A 113 22.34 -7.80 7.30
CA VAL A 113 23.42 -7.11 8.05
C VAL A 113 24.72 -7.08 7.25
N PRO A 114 25.55 -6.02 7.40
CA PRO A 114 26.86 -5.97 6.77
C PRO A 114 27.71 -7.19 7.11
N LYS A 115 28.54 -7.61 6.15
CA LYS A 115 29.43 -8.78 6.30
C LYS A 115 30.36 -8.58 7.52
N GLY A 116 30.24 -9.46 8.51
CA GLY A 116 31.02 -9.42 9.75
C GLY A 116 30.23 -8.97 10.99
N MET A 117 29.03 -8.40 10.82
CA MET A 117 28.10 -8.18 11.93
C MET A 117 27.28 -9.45 12.20
N LYS A 118 27.21 -9.85 13.47
CA LYS A 118 26.39 -11.00 13.92
C LYS A 118 24.94 -10.61 14.20
N ASN A 119 24.67 -9.35 14.55
CA ASN A 119 23.34 -8.80 14.82
C ASN A 119 23.35 -7.25 14.71
N MET A 120 22.17 -6.64 14.81
CA MET A 120 21.96 -5.18 14.82
C MET A 120 21.61 -4.67 16.24
N ASP A 121 22.08 -5.34 17.29
CA ASP A 121 21.71 -4.94 18.66
C ASP A 121 22.21 -3.53 19.02
N HIS A 122 23.22 -3.01 18.31
CA HIS A 122 23.69 -1.63 18.43
C HIS A 122 22.74 -0.58 17.82
N GLU A 123 21.86 -0.98 16.88
CA GLU A 123 20.77 -0.13 16.36
C GLU A 123 19.52 -0.22 17.23
N LYS A 124 19.40 -1.27 18.06
CA LYS A 124 18.44 -1.31 19.15
C LYS A 124 18.92 -0.33 20.21
N HIS A 125 18.59 0.95 20.02
CA HIS A 125 18.90 1.99 20.98
C HIS A 125 18.16 1.76 22.31
N VAL A 126 18.73 0.94 23.20
CA VAL A 126 18.31 0.90 24.61
C VAL A 126 18.76 2.20 25.33
N GLU A 127 19.76 2.91 24.80
CA GLU A 127 20.31 4.13 25.40
C GLU A 127 19.68 5.45 24.88
N HIS A 128 18.96 5.44 23.75
CA HIS A 128 18.27 6.64 23.23
C HIS A 128 16.79 6.40 22.87
N GLY A 129 16.27 5.20 23.07
CA GLY A 129 14.86 4.88 22.84
C GLY A 129 14.21 4.49 24.15
N ASP A 130 13.38 5.40 24.67
CA ASP A 130 12.36 5.17 25.67
C ASP A 130 12.86 4.83 27.10
N PRO A 131 13.03 5.85 27.97
CA PRO A 131 13.26 5.64 29.40
C PRO A 131 12.20 4.69 30.00
N ALA A 132 12.55 3.96 31.07
CA ALA A 132 11.71 2.89 31.62
C ALA A 132 10.22 3.24 31.82
N TRP A 133 9.90 4.51 32.12
CA TRP A 133 8.52 5.01 32.25
C TRP A 133 7.70 5.02 30.95
N TRP A 134 8.35 5.00 29.79
CA TRP A 134 7.70 4.99 28.48
C TRP A 134 6.98 3.66 28.20
N ARG A 135 7.48 2.55 28.78
CA ARG A 135 6.77 1.25 28.76
C ARG A 135 5.43 1.35 29.46
N ASP A 136 5.39 2.07 30.58
CA ASP A 136 4.16 2.27 31.36
C ASP A 136 3.19 3.20 30.62
N VAL A 137 3.71 4.19 29.88
CA VAL A 137 2.89 5.07 29.02
C VAL A 137 2.30 4.32 27.82
N LEU A 138 3.06 3.47 27.13
CA LEU A 138 2.53 2.63 26.05
C LEU A 138 1.48 1.65 26.59
N LYS A 139 1.69 1.06 27.77
CA LYS A 139 0.69 0.21 28.45
C LYS A 139 -0.57 0.99 28.82
N ALA A 140 -0.43 2.21 29.32
CA ALA A 140 -1.56 3.07 29.68
C ALA A 140 -2.34 3.57 28.45
N LEU A 141 -1.67 3.81 27.31
CA LEU A 141 -2.28 4.32 26.08
C LEU A 141 -2.85 3.24 25.17
N PHE A 142 -2.20 2.07 25.09
CA PHE A 142 -2.53 1.02 24.12
C PHE A 142 -2.92 -0.33 24.75
N GLY A 143 -2.89 -0.47 26.07
CA GLY A 143 -3.61 -1.51 26.81
C GLY A 143 -3.29 -2.96 26.45
N GLY A 144 -2.01 -3.34 26.29
CA GLY A 144 -1.65 -4.73 26.00
C GLY A 144 -0.27 -5.13 26.49
N ASP A 145 -0.22 -6.22 27.25
CA ASP A 145 1.01 -6.94 27.56
C ASP A 145 1.42 -7.80 26.34
N GLU A 146 2.73 -7.86 26.09
CA GLU A 146 3.49 -8.87 25.33
C GLU A 146 3.18 -9.17 23.84
N HIS A 147 4.02 -8.62 22.96
CA HIS A 147 4.45 -9.34 21.76
C HIS A 147 5.39 -10.48 22.18
N GLY A 148 4.93 -11.71 21.94
CA GLY A 148 5.57 -12.95 22.32
C GLY A 148 7.05 -13.06 21.95
N THR A 149 7.78 -13.62 22.89
CA THR A 149 9.10 -14.20 22.71
C THR A 149 9.04 -15.30 21.65
N ALA A 150 9.65 -15.07 20.49
CA ALA A 150 10.02 -16.16 19.59
C ALA A 150 11.23 -16.86 20.20
N GLY A 151 11.03 -18.05 20.77
CA GLY A 151 12.11 -18.99 21.03
C GLY A 151 12.73 -19.47 19.73
N HIS A 152 14.07 -19.62 19.71
CA HIS A 152 14.82 -20.88 19.69
C HIS A 152 16.22 -20.59 20.23
#